data_AF-A0A839ZU87-F1
#
_entry.id   AF-A0A839ZU87-F1
#
_cell.length_a   1.000
_cell.length_b   1.000
_cell.length_c   1.000
_cell.angle_alpha   90.00
_cell.angle_beta   90.00
_cell.angle_gamma   90.00
#
_symmetry.space_group_name_H-M   'P 1'
#
loop_
_entity.id
_entity.type
_entity.pdbx_description
1 polymer ?
#
loop_
_entity_poly.entity_id
_entity_poly.type
_entity_poly.pdbx_seq_one_letter_code
_entity_poly.pdbx_strand_id
1 'polypeptide(L)'
;MAVGAAVGGWHALWVLLVLLGMGQGFLDYILKLHFIDLPLRVTAFDWPTAGALVGVTVLLGFVARALFALVWNGLNARRGAR
;
A
#
# COMPACT_ATOMS: atom_id res chain seq x y z
N MET A 1 1.99 -0.80 13.76
CA MET A 1 3.20 -0.29 13.12
C MET A 1 3.54 -1.11 11.89
N ALA A 2 3.86 -2.41 11.99
CA ALA A 2 4.40 -3.21 10.88
C ALA A 2 3.60 -3.18 9.55
N VAL A 3 2.28 -3.47 9.57
CA VAL A 3 1.50 -3.55 8.32
C VAL A 3 1.32 -2.19 7.66
N GLY A 4 0.94 -1.15 8.40
CA GLY A 4 0.82 0.20 7.85
C GLY A 4 2.15 0.77 7.35
N ALA A 5 3.26 0.48 8.03
CA ALA A 5 4.59 0.88 7.58
C ALA A 5 5.03 0.10 6.33
N ALA A 6 4.72 -1.19 6.23
CA ALA A 6 5.04 -1.99 5.05
C ALA A 6 4.25 -1.52 3.81
N VAL A 7 2.93 -1.35 3.95
CA VAL A 7 2.08 -0.91 2.84
C VAL A 7 2.41 0.53 2.46
N GLY A 8 2.50 1.45 3.42
CA GLY A 8 2.89 2.84 3.15
C GLY A 8 4.29 2.96 2.56
N GLY A 9 5.25 2.18 3.05
CA GLY A 9 6.62 2.14 2.56
C GLY A 9 6.73 1.61 1.13
N TRP A 10 5.95 0.59 0.79
CA TRP A 10 5.84 0.10 -0.59
C TRP A 10 5.35 1.18 -1.55
N HIS A 11 4.33 1.95 -1.14
CA HIS A 11 3.82 3.05 -1.95
C HIS A 11 4.78 4.25 -1.99
N ALA A 12 5.53 4.51 -0.93
CA ALA A 12 6.60 5.50 -0.94
C ALA A 12 7.72 5.11 -1.92
N LEU A 13 8.08 3.81 -1.99
CA LEU A 13 9.02 3.30 -3.00
C LEU A 13 8.48 3.52 -4.41
N TRP A 14 7.20 3.23 -4.65
CA TRP A 14 6.57 3.52 -5.95
C TRP A 14 6.63 5.03 -6.29
N VAL A 15 6.32 5.91 -5.33
CA VAL A 15 6.44 7.36 -5.49
C VAL A 15 7.87 7.76 -5.89
N LEU A 16 8.89 7.17 -5.27
CA LEU A 16 10.29 7.42 -5.62
C LEU A 16 10.61 6.98 -7.06
N LEU A 17 10.10 5.82 -7.49
CA LEU A 17 10.29 5.36 -8.87
C LEU A 17 9.67 6.31 -9.89
N VAL A 18 8.46 6.81 -9.62
CA VAL A 18 7.81 7.81 -10.49
C VAL A 18 8.59 9.13 -10.50
N LEU A 19 9.06 9.59 -9.33
CA LEU A 19 9.87 10.82 -9.21
C LEU A 19 11.17 10.73 -10.02
N LEU A 20 11.81 9.56 -10.05
CA LEU A 20 13.03 9.29 -10.81
C LEU A 20 12.79 9.01 -12.29
N GLY A 21 11.54 9.07 -12.77
CA GLY A 21 11.18 8.75 -14.16
C GLY A 21 11.23 7.27 -14.51
N MET A 22 11.37 6.39 -13.52
CA MET A 22 11.46 4.93 -13.67
C MET A 22 10.10 4.24 -13.57
N GLY A 23 9.04 4.98 -13.23
CA GLY A 23 7.71 4.43 -12.94
C GLY A 23 7.12 3.59 -14.08
N GLN A 24 7.19 4.07 -15.32
CA GLN A 24 6.66 3.33 -16.48
C GLN A 24 7.41 2.01 -16.70
N GLY A 25 8.74 2.05 -16.75
CA GLY A 25 9.54 0.84 -16.98
C GLY A 25 9.36 -0.22 -15.89
N PHE A 26 9.21 0.21 -14.62
CA PHE A 26 8.89 -0.70 -13.53
C PHE A 26 7.49 -1.31 -13.69
N LEU A 27 6.48 -0.51 -14.04
CA LEU A 27 5.13 -1.00 -14.29
C LEU A 27 5.10 -2.02 -15.43
N ASP A 28 5.74 -1.70 -16.56
CA ASP A 28 5.82 -2.58 -17.73
C ASP A 28 6.50 -3.90 -17.38
N TYR A 29 7.59 -3.86 -16.60
CA TYR A 29 8.28 -5.06 -16.11
C TYR A 29 7.36 -5.93 -15.24
N ILE A 30 6.65 -5.34 -14.27
CA ILE A 30 5.75 -6.08 -13.39
C ILE A 30 4.57 -6.67 -14.18
N LEU A 31 3.95 -5.92 -15.08
CA LEU A 31 2.84 -6.43 -15.90
C LEU A 31 3.30 -7.59 -16.79
N LYS A 32 4.49 -7.49 -17.38
CA LYS A 32 5.12 -8.58 -18.14
C LYS A 32 5.30 -9.85 -17.29
N LEU A 33 5.78 -9.73 -16.04
CA LEU A 33 5.91 -10.89 -15.14
C LEU A 33 4.57 -11.59 -14.85
N HIS A 34 3.45 -10.86 -14.99
CA HIS A 34 2.11 -11.39 -14.80
C HIS A 34 1.44 -11.83 -16.10
N PHE A 35 2.15 -11.81 -17.24
CA PHE A 35 1.59 -12.10 -18.56
C PHE A 35 0.41 -11.18 -18.92
N ILE A 36 0.44 -9.92 -18.46
CA ILE A 36 -0.59 -8.92 -18.71
C ILE A 36 -0.08 -7.91 -19.74
N ASP A 37 -0.92 -7.61 -20.74
CA ASP A 37 -0.73 -6.52 -21.69
C ASP A 37 -1.89 -5.53 -21.57
N LEU A 38 -1.62 -4.34 -21.02
CA LEU A 38 -2.60 -3.27 -20.85
C LEU A 38 -1.99 -1.94 -21.30
N PRO A 39 -2.76 -1.07 -21.98
CA PRO A 39 -2.27 0.23 -22.45
C PRO A 39 -2.27 1.27 -21.31
N LEU A 40 -1.53 1.00 -20.23
CA LEU A 40 -1.42 1.88 -19.08
C LEU A 40 -0.25 2.84 -19.24
N ARG A 41 -0.50 4.13 -18.96
CA ARG A 41 0.52 5.17 -18.95
C ARG A 41 0.67 5.76 -17.54
N VAL A 42 1.88 5.69 -17.02
CA VAL A 42 2.31 6.44 -15.82
C VAL A 42 2.40 7.91 -16.20
N THR A 43 1.60 8.75 -15.55
CA THR A 43 1.59 10.20 -15.78
C THR A 43 2.81 10.87 -15.15
N ALA A 44 3.02 12.15 -15.48
CA ALA A 44 4.04 12.95 -14.81
C ALA A 44 3.85 12.97 -13.29
N PHE A 45 4.97 13.08 -12.57
CA PHE A 45 4.97 13.14 -11.12
C PHE A 45 4.19 14.37 -10.61
N ASP A 46 3.35 14.15 -9.60
CA ASP A 46 2.51 15.17 -8.98
C ASP A 46 2.57 15.03 -7.45
N TRP A 47 3.01 16.09 -6.76
CA TRP A 47 3.22 16.09 -5.31
C TRP A 47 1.93 15.80 -4.51
N PRO A 48 0.80 16.46 -4.79
CA PRO A 48 -0.48 16.14 -4.15
C PRO A 48 -0.86 14.66 -4.29
N THR A 49 -0.79 14.10 -5.50
CA THR A 49 -1.12 12.70 -5.76
C THR A 49 -0.19 11.75 -5.02
N ALA A 50 1.12 12.02 -5.01
CA ALA A 50 2.11 11.25 -4.27
C ALA A 50 1.84 11.25 -2.75
N GLY A 51 1.58 12.44 -2.19
CA GLY A 51 1.23 12.60 -0.78
C GLY A 51 -0.07 11.86 -0.41
N ALA A 52 -1.09 11.98 -1.25
CA ALA A 52 -2.36 11.28 -1.06
C ALA A 52 -2.19 9.76 -1.08
N LEU A 53 -1.41 9.21 -2.02
CA LEU A 53 -1.17 7.77 -2.13
C LEU A 53 -0.54 7.20 -0.85
N VAL A 54 0.54 7.83 -0.37
CA VAL A 54 1.23 7.38 0.86
C VAL A 54 0.34 7.59 2.08
N GLY A 55 -0.32 8.74 2.20
CA GLY A 55 -1.19 9.06 3.33
C GLY A 55 -2.36 8.09 3.47
N VAL A 56 -3.09 7.83 2.38
CA VAL A 56 -4.23 6.91 2.36
C VAL A 56 -3.79 5.49 2.70
N THR A 57 -2.67 5.01 2.13
CA THR A 57 -2.22 3.63 2.35
C THR A 57 -1.73 3.39 3.78
N VAL A 58 -1.03 4.37 4.38
CA VAL A 58 -0.67 4.33 5.81
C VAL A 58 -1.92 4.31 6.69
N LEU A 59 -2.91 5.18 6.40
CA LEU A 59 -4.16 5.26 7.15
C LEU A 59 -4.93 3.93 7.09
N LEU A 60 -5.10 3.35 5.90
CA LEU A 60 -5.78 2.07 5.73
C LEU A 60 -5.06 0.94 6.47
N GLY A 61 -3.74 0.90 6.43
CA GLY A 61 -2.95 -0.06 7.19
C GLY A 61 -3.10 0.10 8.72
N PHE A 62 -3.27 1.32 9.20
CA PHE A 62 -3.57 1.58 10.61
C PHE A 62 -4.98 1.10 11.00
N VAL A 63 -5.99 1.41 10.18
CA VAL A 63 -7.37 0.98 10.39
C VAL A 63 -7.47 -0.55 10.39
N ALA A 64 -6.87 -1.21 9.40
CA ALA A 64 -6.87 -2.67 9.31
C ALA A 64 -6.28 -3.33 10.57
N ARG A 65 -5.17 -2.78 11.09
CA ARG A 65 -4.59 -3.24 12.37
C ARG A 65 -5.56 -3.02 13.53
N ALA A 66 -6.21 -1.87 13.62
CA ALA A 66 -7.12 -1.57 14.72
C ALA A 66 -8.30 -2.56 14.72
N LEU A 67 -8.89 -2.82 13.55
CA LEU A 67 -9.95 -3.82 13.40
C LEU A 67 -9.47 -5.22 13.79
N PHE A 68 -8.29 -5.64 13.33
CA PHE A 68 -7.72 -6.93 13.71
C PHE A 68 -7.53 -7.05 15.23
N ALA A 69 -6.99 -6.01 15.88
CA ALA A 69 -6.80 -6.00 17.33
C ALA A 69 -8.13 -6.09 18.09
N LEU A 70 -9.17 -5.38 17.63
CA LEU A 70 -10.50 -5.44 18.24
C LEU A 70 -11.10 -6.86 18.15
N VAL A 71 -11.03 -7.49 16.97
CA VAL A 71 -11.52 -8.85 16.77
C VAL A 71 -10.74 -9.84 17.63
N TRP A 72 -9.41 -9.78 17.60
CA TRP A 72 -8.54 -10.68 18.36
C TRP A 72 -8.76 -10.57 19.87
N ASN A 73 -8.81 -9.35 20.40
CA ASN A 73 -9.05 -9.11 21.82
C ASN A 73 -10.47 -9.56 22.21
N GLY A 74 -11.47 -9.33 21.35
CA GLY A 74 -12.83 -9.79 21.57
C GLY A 74 -12.95 -11.32 21.60
N LEU A 75 -12.24 -12.03 20.74
CA LEU A 75 -12.21 -13.50 20.74
C LEU A 75 -11.51 -14.06 21.98
N ASN A 76 -10.41 -13.45 22.42
CA ASN A 76 -9.67 -13.90 23.60
C ASN A 76 -10.39 -13.58 24.91
N ALA A 77 -11.05 -12.42 25.01
CA ALA A 77 -11.87 -12.08 26.17
C ALA A 77 -13.00 -13.09 26.39
N ARG A 78 -13.58 -13.63 25.31
CA ARG A 78 -14.61 -14.68 25.36
C ARG A 78 -14.07 -16.07 25.73
N ARG A 79 -12.77 -16.32 25.52
CA ARG A 79 -12.12 -17.59 25.89
C ARG A 79 -11.76 -17.66 27.37
N GLY A 80 -11.47 -16.54 28.02
CA GLY A 80 -11.18 -16.50 29.47
C GLY A 80 -12.41 -16.44 30.38
N ALA A 81 -13.61 -16.22 29.80
CA ALA A 81 -14.88 -16.20 30.52
C ALA A 81 -15.64 -17.55 30.49
N ARG A 82 -15.04 -18.58 29.89
CA ARG A 82 -15.49 -19.98 29.95
C ARG A 82 -14.49 -20.78 30.76
#